data_AF-A0A943DXI7-F1
#
_entry.id   AF-A0A943DXI7-F1
#
_cell.length_a   1.000
_cell.length_b   1.000
_cell.length_c   1.000
_cell.angle_alpha   90.00
_cell.angle_beta   90.00
_cell.angle_gamma   90.00
#
_symmetry.space_group_name_H-M   'P 1'
#
loop_
_entity.id
_entity.type
_entity.pdbx_description
1 polymer ?
#
loop_
_entity_poly.entity_id
_entity_poly.type
_entity_poly.pdbx_seq_one_letter_code
_entity_poly.pdbx_strand_id
1 'polypeptide(L)'
;MSDSVSKLLIERYGVMVFLVVIFVLAIIAILHFGIKFDINMYIASRKERHRKLAQSYCPHLDFIPRDDNSVQVSPLFYSPPGTLNWFCSRCGAVLPYEPNQEEVEAKATYYLNHPKAYKKAMKSFDKHAKKSL
;
A
#
# COMPACT_ATOMS: atom_id res chain seq x y z
N MET A 1 -54.45 -20.54 38.37
CA MET A 1 -53.37 -19.93 39.18
C MET A 1 -51.98 -20.06 38.54
N SER A 2 -51.71 -21.08 37.72
CA SER A 2 -50.45 -21.22 36.96
C SER A 2 -50.26 -20.13 35.88
N ASP A 3 -51.31 -19.78 35.14
CA ASP A 3 -51.21 -18.82 34.02
C ASP A 3 -50.77 -17.41 34.42
N SER A 4 -51.17 -16.95 35.62
CA SER A 4 -50.82 -15.63 36.14
C SER A 4 -49.34 -15.56 36.53
N VAL A 5 -48.80 -16.65 37.10
CA VAL A 5 -47.40 -16.75 37.52
C VAL A 5 -46.49 -16.89 36.29
N SER A 6 -46.91 -17.66 35.28
CA SER A 6 -46.22 -17.80 34.00
C SER A 6 -46.13 -16.46 33.26
N LYS A 7 -47.22 -15.66 33.21
CA LYS A 7 -47.20 -14.33 32.58
C LYS A 7 -46.26 -13.35 33.30
N LEU A 8 -46.28 -13.34 34.63
CA LEU A 8 -45.38 -12.51 35.45
C LEU A 8 -43.90 -12.91 35.31
N LEU A 9 -43.62 -14.22 35.20
CA LEU A 9 -42.29 -14.74 34.92
C LEU A 9 -41.82 -14.35 33.52
N ILE A 10 -42.68 -14.42 32.50
CA ILE A 10 -42.35 -14.04 31.13
C ILE A 10 -42.15 -12.52 31.01
N GLU A 11 -42.98 -11.69 31.64
CA GLU A 11 -42.80 -10.23 31.66
C GLU A 11 -41.53 -9.80 32.39
N ARG A 12 -41.20 -10.44 33.51
CA ARG A 12 -40.07 -10.04 34.37
C ARG A 12 -38.73 -10.65 33.95
N TYR A 13 -38.72 -11.91 33.50
CA TYR A 13 -37.51 -12.60 33.07
C TYR A 13 -37.31 -12.56 31.55
N GLY A 14 -38.35 -12.33 30.75
CA GLY A 14 -38.23 -12.24 29.29
C GLY A 14 -37.30 -11.11 28.86
N VAL A 15 -37.38 -9.95 29.52
CA VAL A 15 -36.46 -8.82 29.29
C VAL A 15 -35.03 -9.19 29.66
N MET A 16 -34.82 -9.84 30.80
CA MET A 16 -33.49 -10.27 31.24
C MET A 16 -32.88 -11.31 30.30
N VAL A 17 -33.66 -12.29 29.85
CA VAL A 17 -33.24 -13.29 28.87
C VAL A 17 -32.90 -12.63 27.54
N PHE A 18 -33.71 -11.68 27.07
CA PHE A 18 -33.45 -10.94 25.83
C PHE A 18 -32.16 -10.12 25.89
N LEU A 19 -31.89 -9.45 27.02
CA LEU A 19 -30.64 -8.72 27.24
C LEU A 19 -29.42 -9.64 27.25
N VAL A 20 -29.53 -10.82 27.90
CA VAL A 20 -28.44 -11.82 27.90
C VAL A 20 -28.17 -12.33 26.48
N VAL A 21 -29.21 -12.62 25.70
CA VAL A 21 -29.07 -13.06 24.30
C VAL A 21 -28.38 -11.99 23.45
N ILE A 22 -28.79 -10.72 23.57
CA ILE A 22 -28.14 -9.61 22.84
C ILE A 22 -26.67 -9.48 23.26
N PHE A 23 -26.38 -9.58 24.55
CA PHE A 23 -25.01 -9.46 25.07
C PHE A 23 -24.11 -10.58 24.52
N VAL A 24 -24.60 -11.82 24.50
CA VAL A 24 -23.88 -12.96 23.93
C VAL A 24 -23.63 -12.77 22.44
N LEU A 25 -24.64 -12.31 21.67
CA LEU A 25 -24.48 -12.02 20.24
C LEU A 25 -23.48 -10.88 19.99
N ALA A 26 -23.48 -9.84 20.82
CA ALA A 26 -22.53 -8.74 20.72
C ALA A 26 -21.09 -9.21 20.99
N ILE A 27 -20.87 -10.06 22.00
CA ILE A 27 -19.55 -10.65 22.29
C ILE A 27 -19.09 -11.50 21.11
N ILE A 28 -19.96 -12.37 20.58
CA ILE A 28 -19.61 -13.22 19.43
C ILE A 28 -19.24 -12.35 18.23
N ALA A 29 -19.99 -11.29 17.94
CA ALA A 29 -19.69 -10.37 16.84
C ALA A 29 -18.34 -9.66 17.03
N ILE A 30 -18.05 -9.14 18.22
CA ILE A 30 -16.78 -8.47 18.54
C ILE A 30 -15.61 -9.45 18.44
N LEU A 31 -15.76 -10.67 18.95
CA LEU A 31 -14.71 -11.70 18.87
C LEU A 31 -14.49 -12.15 17.43
N HIS A 32 -15.54 -12.46 16.67
CA HIS A 32 -15.39 -12.88 15.26
C HIS A 32 -14.82 -11.77 14.37
N PHE A 33 -15.16 -10.51 14.64
CA PHE A 33 -14.66 -9.37 13.88
C PHE A 33 -13.22 -9.01 14.29
N GLY A 34 -12.93 -8.99 15.60
CA GLY A 34 -11.61 -8.68 16.16
C GLY A 34 -10.56 -9.75 15.89
N ILE A 35 -10.93 -11.05 15.91
CA ILE A 35 -10.00 -12.15 15.62
C ILE A 35 -9.63 -12.19 14.12
N LYS A 36 -10.53 -11.77 13.23
CA LYS A 36 -10.25 -11.74 11.78
C LYS A 36 -9.50 -10.48 11.34
N PHE A 37 -9.58 -9.39 12.09
CA PHE A 37 -8.97 -8.12 11.73
C PHE A 37 -7.61 -7.96 12.42
N ASP A 38 -6.60 -8.65 11.90
CA ASP A 38 -5.21 -8.37 12.26
C ASP A 38 -4.80 -7.01 11.66
N ILE A 39 -4.81 -5.98 12.51
CA ILE A 39 -4.43 -4.61 12.16
C ILE A 39 -3.00 -4.57 11.63
N ASN A 40 -2.09 -5.40 12.19
CA ASN A 40 -0.70 -5.43 11.78
C ASN A 40 -0.57 -6.01 10.36
N MET A 41 -1.30 -7.10 10.07
CA MET A 41 -1.37 -7.66 8.72
C MET A 41 -2.00 -6.67 7.72
N TYR A 42 -3.05 -5.95 8.13
CA TYR A 42 -3.66 -4.92 7.29
C TYR A 42 -2.69 -3.78 6.96
N ILE A 43 -1.96 -3.27 7.97
CA ILE A 43 -0.96 -2.22 7.78
C ILE A 43 0.16 -2.72 6.86
N ALA A 44 0.68 -3.92 7.09
CA ALA A 44 1.73 -4.52 6.26
C ALA A 44 1.28 -4.66 4.79
N SER A 45 0.08 -5.20 4.55
CA SER A 45 -0.51 -5.34 3.22
C SER A 45 -0.70 -3.98 2.53
N ARG A 46 -1.19 -2.98 3.27
CA ARG A 46 -1.34 -1.61 2.75
C ARG A 46 0.00 -1.00 2.36
N LYS A 47 1.03 -1.11 3.21
CA LYS A 47 2.39 -0.63 2.92
C LYS A 47 2.95 -1.29 1.68
N GLU A 48 2.81 -2.62 1.58
CA GLU A 48 3.29 -3.39 0.44
C GLU A 48 2.60 -2.98 -0.87
N ARG A 49 1.28 -2.80 -0.83
CA ARG A 49 0.52 -2.32 -1.99
C ARG A 49 1.02 -0.96 -2.45
N HIS A 50 1.23 -0.03 -1.53
CA HIS A 50 1.74 1.30 -1.87
C HIS A 50 3.19 1.27 -2.34
N ARG A 51 4.02 0.37 -1.82
CA ARG A 51 5.40 0.16 -2.29
C ARG A 51 5.43 -0.30 -3.74
N LYS A 52 4.63 -1.33 -4.08
CA LYS A 52 4.52 -1.82 -5.48
C LYS A 52 4.00 -0.74 -6.43
N LEU A 53 3.03 0.06 -5.99
CA LEU A 53 2.53 1.20 -6.78
C LEU A 53 3.61 2.26 -6.98
N ALA A 54 4.37 2.60 -5.94
CA ALA A 54 5.49 3.54 -6.06
C ALA A 54 6.54 3.01 -7.06
N GLN A 55 6.89 1.73 -6.99
CA GLN A 55 7.80 1.09 -7.95
C GLN A 55 7.26 1.17 -9.39
N SER A 56 5.95 0.96 -9.61
CA SER A 56 5.35 1.05 -10.95
C SER A 56 5.35 2.47 -11.54
N TYR A 57 5.22 3.50 -10.70
CA TYR A 57 5.22 4.90 -11.15
C TYR A 57 6.62 5.51 -11.22
N CYS A 58 7.64 4.84 -10.69
CA CYS A 58 8.99 5.34 -10.70
C CYS A 58 9.54 5.34 -12.14
N PRO A 59 10.03 6.48 -12.64
CA PRO A 59 10.69 6.54 -13.94
C PRO A 59 12.00 5.74 -13.98
N HIS A 60 12.63 5.50 -12.81
CA HIS A 60 13.96 4.89 -12.64
C HIS A 60 15.13 5.67 -13.28
N LEU A 61 14.91 6.96 -13.53
CA LEU A 61 15.87 7.88 -14.12
C LEU A 61 15.78 9.24 -13.45
N ASP A 62 16.90 9.95 -13.50
CA ASP A 62 17.03 11.32 -13.04
C ASP A 62 17.48 12.26 -14.14
N PHE A 63 16.97 13.49 -14.08
CA PHE A 63 17.30 14.56 -15.02
C PHE A 63 18.05 15.65 -14.25
N ILE A 64 19.35 15.76 -14.50
CA ILE A 64 20.24 16.71 -13.85
C ILE A 64 20.51 17.85 -14.84
N PRO A 65 20.06 19.09 -14.58
CA PRO A 65 20.38 20.22 -15.44
C PRO A 65 21.88 20.53 -15.35
N ARG A 66 22.50 20.86 -16.50
CA ARG A 66 23.88 21.34 -16.59
C ARG A 66 23.92 22.82 -16.95
N ASP A 67 25.05 23.47 -16.65
CA ASP A 67 25.27 24.91 -16.88
C ASP A 67 25.22 25.31 -18.37
N ASP A 68 25.41 24.34 -19.28
CA ASP A 68 25.38 24.50 -20.73
C ASP A 68 23.97 24.38 -21.33
N ASN A 69 22.92 24.49 -20.51
CA ASN A 69 21.52 24.32 -20.90
C ASN A 69 21.21 22.91 -21.45
N SER A 70 22.10 21.93 -21.20
CA SER A 70 21.85 20.52 -21.46
C SER A 70 21.27 19.82 -20.23
N VAL A 71 20.67 18.64 -20.44
CA VAL A 71 20.15 17.79 -19.38
C VAL A 71 20.91 16.48 -19.39
N GLN A 72 21.59 16.17 -18.29
CA GLN A 72 22.19 14.87 -18.09
C GLN A 72 21.13 13.90 -17.57
N VAL A 73 20.98 12.78 -18.29
CA VAL A 73 20.14 11.67 -17.85
C VAL A 73 21.02 10.66 -17.13
N SER A 74 20.64 10.30 -15.91
CA SER A 74 21.33 9.25 -15.15
C SER A 74 20.35 8.14 -14.75
N PRO A 75 20.63 6.87 -15.08
CA PRO A 75 19.86 5.75 -14.56
C PRO A 75 20.05 5.65 -13.04
N LEU A 76 18.97 5.39 -12.31
CA LEU A 76 18.99 5.30 -10.84
C LEU A 76 19.31 3.89 -10.32
N PHE A 77 19.59 2.95 -11.22
CA PHE A 77 19.91 1.57 -10.88
C PHE A 77 21.40 1.42 -10.56
N TYR A 78 21.70 0.73 -9.47
CA TYR A 78 23.06 0.37 -9.08
C TYR A 78 23.09 -1.09 -8.62
N SER A 79 24.22 -1.75 -8.81
CA SER A 79 24.47 -3.10 -8.29
C SER A 79 25.44 -3.01 -7.11
N PRO A 80 25.01 -3.34 -5.88
CA PRO A 80 25.91 -3.49 -4.75
C PRO A 80 26.97 -4.58 -5.01
N PRO A 81 28.18 -4.46 -4.45
CA PRO A 81 29.17 -5.54 -4.52
C PRO A 81 28.61 -6.84 -3.91
N GLY A 82 28.81 -7.95 -4.60
CA GLY A 82 28.40 -9.29 -4.12
C GLY A 82 26.98 -9.71 -4.51
N THR A 83 26.27 -8.95 -5.36
CA THR A 83 25.00 -9.37 -5.96
C THR A 83 24.97 -9.10 -7.46
N LEU A 84 24.21 -9.92 -8.20
CA LEU A 84 23.93 -9.71 -9.62
C LEU A 84 22.69 -8.83 -9.84
N ASN A 85 21.98 -8.50 -8.75
CA ASN A 85 20.75 -7.74 -8.82
C ASN A 85 21.03 -6.24 -8.86
N TRP A 86 20.25 -5.53 -9.67
CA TRP A 86 20.28 -4.08 -9.80
C TRP A 86 19.14 -3.46 -9.01
N PHE A 87 19.46 -2.48 -8.18
CA PHE A 87 18.52 -1.83 -7.26
C PHE A 87 18.30 -0.39 -7.68
N CYS A 88 17.05 0.04 -7.77
CA CYS A 88 16.76 1.46 -7.94
C CYS A 88 16.98 2.20 -6.63
N SER A 89 17.87 3.18 -6.62
CA SER A 89 18.15 4.06 -5.48
C SER A 89 16.94 4.85 -4.97
N ARG A 90 15.94 5.11 -5.82
CA ARG A 90 14.74 5.89 -5.47
C ARG A 90 13.60 5.05 -4.90
N CYS A 91 13.26 3.92 -5.53
CA CYS A 91 12.07 3.13 -5.17
C CYS A 91 12.39 1.73 -4.61
N GLY A 92 13.66 1.33 -4.61
CA GLY A 92 14.09 0.00 -4.17
C GLY A 92 13.60 -1.14 -5.08
N ALA A 93 13.15 -0.85 -6.30
CA ALA A 93 12.85 -1.89 -7.29
C ALA A 93 14.11 -2.70 -7.61
N VAL A 94 13.95 -4.01 -7.78
CA VAL A 94 15.03 -4.95 -8.02
C VAL A 94 14.88 -5.53 -9.42
N LEU A 95 15.95 -5.49 -10.20
CA LEU A 95 16.05 -6.16 -11.50
C LEU A 95 17.12 -7.25 -11.40
N PRO A 96 16.87 -8.46 -11.93
CA PRO A 96 17.84 -9.56 -11.91
C PRO A 96 18.92 -9.44 -12.99
N TYR A 97 18.85 -8.40 -13.83
CA TYR A 97 19.77 -8.13 -14.93
C TYR A 97 20.08 -6.63 -15.00
N GLU A 98 21.18 -6.31 -15.67
CA GLU A 98 21.59 -4.94 -15.93
C GLU A 98 20.56 -4.20 -16.80
N PRO A 99 20.12 -2.99 -16.41
CA PRO A 99 19.20 -2.21 -17.22
C PRO A 99 19.73 -2.01 -18.64
N ASN A 100 18.92 -2.34 -19.64
CA ASN A 100 19.29 -2.11 -21.02
C ASN A 100 19.39 -0.59 -21.30
N GLN A 101 20.57 -0.15 -21.74
CA GLN A 101 20.85 1.24 -22.04
C GLN A 101 19.89 1.84 -23.07
N GLU A 102 19.52 1.08 -24.12
CA GLU A 102 18.58 1.54 -25.15
C GLU A 102 17.18 1.81 -24.57
N GLU A 103 16.72 0.97 -23.64
CA GLU A 103 15.43 1.17 -22.98
C GLU A 103 15.44 2.40 -22.07
N VAL A 104 16.56 2.64 -21.38
CA VAL A 104 16.76 3.82 -20.54
C VAL A 104 16.72 5.09 -21.39
N GLU A 105 17.41 5.10 -22.53
CA GLU A 105 17.46 6.23 -23.45
C GLU A 105 16.10 6.51 -24.11
N ALA A 106 15.39 5.47 -24.55
CA ALA A 106 14.05 5.60 -25.10
C ALA A 106 13.08 6.19 -24.07
N LYS A 107 13.16 5.73 -22.82
CA LYS A 107 12.33 6.23 -21.71
C LYS A 107 12.67 7.68 -21.35
N ALA A 108 13.95 8.03 -21.35
CA ALA A 108 14.41 9.39 -21.10
C ALA A 108 13.91 10.34 -22.18
N THR A 109 14.09 9.96 -23.45
CA THR A 109 13.60 10.71 -24.62
C THR A 109 12.10 10.91 -24.57
N TYR A 110 11.33 9.87 -24.21
CA TYR A 110 9.88 9.98 -24.03
C TYR A 110 9.49 11.04 -23.01
N TYR A 111 10.13 11.05 -21.83
CA TYR A 111 9.82 12.00 -20.77
C TYR A 111 10.30 13.42 -21.05
N LEU A 112 11.41 13.59 -21.78
CA LEU A 112 11.88 14.89 -22.27
C LEU A 112 10.86 15.50 -23.25
N ASN A 113 10.31 14.68 -24.16
CA ASN A 113 9.27 15.12 -25.10
C ASN A 113 7.90 15.30 -24.43
N HIS A 114 7.66 14.66 -23.28
CA HIS A 114 6.40 14.71 -22.55
C HIS A 114 6.60 15.11 -21.06
N PRO A 115 7.02 16.35 -20.77
CA PRO A 115 7.35 16.77 -19.41
C PRO A 115 6.14 16.70 -18.45
N LYS A 116 4.92 16.87 -18.96
CA LYS A 116 3.67 16.69 -18.19
C LYS A 116 3.49 15.24 -17.74
N ALA A 117 3.87 14.26 -18.57
CA ALA A 117 3.79 12.84 -18.23
C ALA A 117 4.79 12.50 -17.12
N TYR A 118 6.02 13.03 -17.20
CA TYR A 118 7.03 12.88 -16.15
C TYR A 118 6.54 13.46 -14.82
N LYS A 119 6.05 14.71 -14.82
CA LYS A 119 5.49 15.36 -13.62
C LYS A 119 4.34 14.56 -13.01
N LYS A 120 3.47 13.98 -13.85
CA LYS A 120 2.36 13.13 -13.40
C LYS A 120 2.86 11.84 -12.77
N ALA A 121 3.83 11.17 -13.40
CA ALA A 121 4.47 9.97 -12.86
C ALA A 121 5.12 10.25 -11.50
N MET A 122 5.88 11.33 -11.39
CA MET A 122 6.53 11.72 -10.14
C MET A 122 5.52 12.05 -9.03
N LYS A 123 4.46 12.80 -9.34
CA LYS A 123 3.39 13.09 -8.37
C LYS A 123 2.71 11.81 -7.86
N SER A 124 2.47 10.84 -8.73
CA SER A 124 1.91 9.54 -8.35
C SER A 124 2.90 8.72 -7.52
N PHE A 125 4.17 8.72 -7.89
CA PHE A 125 5.26 8.12 -7.11
C PHE A 125 5.28 8.69 -5.68
N ASP A 126 5.38 10.01 -5.52
CA ASP A 126 5.45 10.66 -4.21
C ASP A 126 4.24 10.34 -3.33
N LYS A 127 3.05 10.33 -3.93
CA LYS A 127 1.80 9.99 -3.24
C LYS A 127 1.83 8.58 -2.67
N HIS A 128 2.42 7.63 -3.38
CA HIS A 128 2.48 6.23 -2.98
C HIS A 128 3.69 5.94 -2.08
N ALA A 129 4.84 6.53 -2.36
CA ALA A 129 6.05 6.42 -1.55
C ALA A 129 5.80 6.91 -0.11
N LYS A 130 5.10 8.04 0.06
CA LYS A 130 4.72 8.54 1.40
C LYS A 130 3.79 7.60 2.18
N LYS A 131 3.06 6.72 1.49
CA LYS A 131 2.11 5.77 2.11
C LYS A 131 2.69 4.37 2.28
N SER A 132 3.88 4.11 1.72
CA SER A 132 4.60 2.85 1.90
C SER A 132 5.55 2.86 3.10
N LEU A 133 5.87 4.06 3.63
CA LEU A 133 6.54 4.26 4.91
C LEU A 133 5.60 3.89 6.06
#